data_AF-E4KY17-F1
#
_entry.id   AF-E4KY17-F1
#
_cell.length_a   1.000
_cell.length_b   1.000
_cell.length_c   1.000
_cell.angle_alpha   90.00
_cell.angle_beta   90.00
_cell.angle_gamma   90.00
#
_symmetry.space_group_name_H-M   'P 1'
#
loop_
_entity.id
_entity.type
_entity.pdbx_description
1 polymer ?
#
loop_
_entity_poly.entity_id
_entity_poly.type
_entity_poly.pdbx_seq_one_letter_code
_entity_poly.pdbx_strand_id
1 'polypeptide(L)'
;MYKTILKDAKAEIEIKKSIFIGHAFFVKSEEEALEILGRVKEEHRSATHNCHAYIIGEDGLTQRYSDDGEPSGTAGIPMLEVLKKEDMRNVLVIITRYFGGTKLGAGGLVRAYTEGVVKALDEAKRCIRKNFTRTKVIYDYTFHGAIVNLLANEDYKIIEENYTDKVEVTIDIGDDKSILDKLRDMTSANFETEDLEVIELPTIDGKIIY
;
A
#
# COMPACT_ATOMS: atom_id res chain seq x y z
N MET A 1 2.15 -7.62 9.40
CA MET A 1 1.40 -6.38 9.05
C MET A 1 2.38 -5.26 8.91
N TYR A 2 2.22 -4.38 7.92
CA TYR A 2 3.14 -3.26 7.70
C TYR A 2 2.44 -2.09 7.02
N LYS A 3 2.99 -0.88 7.18
CA LYS A 3 2.51 0.31 6.48
C LYS A 3 3.08 0.36 5.08
N THR A 4 2.24 0.68 4.11
CA THR A 4 2.62 0.82 2.71
C THR A 4 1.67 1.77 1.98
N ILE A 5 1.68 1.76 0.67
CA ILE A 5 0.74 2.52 -0.18
C ILE A 5 -0.30 1.61 -0.82
N LEU A 6 -1.49 2.16 -1.07
CA LEU A 6 -2.62 1.44 -1.63
C LEU A 6 -2.48 1.25 -3.14
N LYS A 7 -1.99 2.27 -3.84
CA LYS A 7 -1.86 2.31 -5.29
C LYS A 7 -0.59 3.05 -5.69
N ASP A 8 -0.11 2.77 -6.89
CA ASP A 8 0.90 3.61 -7.52
C ASP A 8 0.36 5.03 -7.75
N ALA A 9 1.23 6.01 -7.59
CA ALA A 9 0.85 7.41 -7.72
C ALA A 9 1.98 8.31 -8.21
N LYS A 10 1.56 9.48 -8.67
CA LYS A 10 2.42 10.55 -9.16
C LYS A 10 1.93 11.88 -8.61
N ALA A 11 2.85 12.73 -8.19
CA ALA A 11 2.58 14.11 -7.77
C ALA A 11 3.66 15.04 -8.31
N GLU A 12 3.30 16.28 -8.63
CA GLU A 12 4.25 17.27 -9.14
C GLU A 12 4.29 18.48 -8.21
N ILE A 13 5.50 19.00 -8.00
CA ILE A 13 5.72 20.30 -7.34
C ILE A 13 6.68 21.14 -8.18
N GLU A 14 6.43 22.44 -8.21
CA GLU A 14 7.31 23.41 -8.87
C GLU A 14 7.93 24.35 -7.83
N ILE A 15 9.27 24.42 -7.80
CA ILE A 15 10.01 25.30 -6.89
C ILE A 15 11.07 26.05 -7.68
N LYS A 16 10.96 27.39 -7.72
CA LYS A 16 11.87 28.27 -8.48
C LYS A 16 12.06 27.81 -9.94
N LYS A 17 10.96 27.48 -10.62
CA LYS A 17 10.92 26.94 -12.00
C LYS A 17 11.51 25.54 -12.18
N SER A 18 12.07 24.95 -11.12
CA SER A 18 12.45 23.54 -11.15
C SER A 18 11.20 22.71 -10.90
N ILE A 19 10.98 21.72 -11.77
CA ILE A 19 9.86 20.78 -11.64
C ILE A 19 10.40 19.52 -10.97
N PHE A 20 9.70 19.06 -9.94
CA PHE A 20 9.96 17.80 -9.26
C PHE A 20 8.72 16.94 -9.39
N ILE A 21 8.87 15.83 -10.09
CA ILE A 21 7.83 14.86 -10.33
C ILE A 21 8.12 13.67 -9.42
N GLY A 22 7.32 13.51 -8.37
CA GLY A 22 7.40 12.40 -7.44
C GLY A 22 6.53 11.24 -7.88
N HIS A 23 7.12 10.06 -7.91
CA HIS A 23 6.46 8.79 -8.13
C HIS A 23 6.56 7.94 -6.87
N ALA A 24 5.49 7.23 -6.55
CA ALA A 24 5.45 6.24 -5.48
C ALA A 24 4.88 4.93 -6.06
N PHE A 25 5.59 3.82 -5.83
CA PHE A 25 5.25 2.50 -6.34
C PHE A 25 5.26 1.48 -5.21
N PHE A 26 4.27 0.61 -5.19
CA PHE A 26 4.29 -0.57 -4.33
C PHE A 26 5.17 -1.63 -4.97
N VAL A 27 6.17 -2.12 -4.26
CA VAL A 27 7.15 -3.09 -4.79
C VAL A 27 7.43 -4.19 -3.77
N LYS A 28 7.46 -5.44 -4.22
CA LYS A 28 7.68 -6.61 -3.36
C LYS A 28 9.11 -7.14 -3.42
N SER A 29 9.91 -6.73 -4.42
CA SER A 29 11.28 -7.20 -4.56
C SER A 29 12.23 -6.13 -5.13
N GLU A 30 13.53 -6.33 -4.92
CA GLU A 30 14.56 -5.43 -5.45
C GLU A 30 14.57 -5.44 -6.99
N GLU A 31 14.30 -6.60 -7.60
CA GLU A 31 14.19 -6.76 -9.05
C GLU A 31 13.05 -5.93 -9.64
N GLU A 32 11.86 -5.96 -9.02
CA GLU A 32 10.71 -5.15 -9.43
C GLU A 32 11.03 -3.65 -9.31
N ALA A 33 11.69 -3.25 -8.21
CA ALA A 33 12.10 -1.87 -8.01
C ALA A 33 13.09 -1.41 -9.09
N LEU A 34 14.07 -2.25 -9.45
CA LEU A 34 15.06 -1.94 -10.49
C LEU A 34 14.43 -1.87 -11.89
N GLU A 35 13.45 -2.73 -12.20
CA GLU A 35 12.69 -2.66 -13.46
C GLU A 35 11.93 -1.35 -13.58
N ILE A 36 11.19 -0.95 -12.53
CA ILE A 36 10.43 0.30 -12.49
C ILE A 36 11.38 1.52 -12.60
N LEU A 37 12.51 1.49 -11.91
CA LEU A 37 13.55 2.53 -12.02
C LEU A 37 14.04 2.69 -13.46
N GLY A 38 14.29 1.58 -14.15
CA GLY A 38 14.67 1.59 -15.57
C GLY A 38 13.59 2.22 -16.45
N ARG A 39 12.32 1.84 -16.24
CA ARG A 39 11.18 2.40 -16.98
C ARG A 39 11.02 3.91 -16.78
N VAL A 40 11.05 4.39 -15.53
CA VAL A 40 10.93 5.83 -15.22
C VAL A 40 12.11 6.62 -15.78
N LYS A 41 13.32 6.05 -15.74
CA LYS A 41 14.51 6.67 -16.33
C LYS A 41 14.42 6.81 -17.85
N GLU A 42 13.84 5.83 -18.54
CA GLU A 42 13.61 5.93 -20.00
C GLU A 42 12.49 6.92 -20.32
N GLU A 43 11.38 6.90 -19.58
CA GLU A 43 10.28 7.88 -19.72
C GLU A 43 10.79 9.32 -19.53
N HIS A 44 11.66 9.52 -18.55
CA HIS A 44 12.22 10.81 -18.18
C HIS A 44 13.71 10.95 -18.57
N ARG A 45 14.09 10.45 -19.75
CA ARG A 45 15.49 10.46 -20.21
C ARG A 45 16.11 11.86 -20.34
N SER A 46 15.28 12.89 -20.51
CA SER A 46 15.69 14.29 -20.59
C SER A 46 15.74 15.00 -19.23
N ALA A 47 15.36 14.32 -18.14
CA ALA A 47 15.42 14.89 -16.80
C ALA A 47 16.87 15.17 -16.38
N THR A 48 17.02 16.12 -15.47
CA THR A 48 18.33 16.45 -14.89
C THR A 48 18.80 15.35 -13.95
N HIS A 49 17.89 14.86 -13.10
CA HIS A 49 18.16 13.81 -12.11
C HIS A 49 16.90 12.95 -11.90
N ASN A 50 17.08 11.66 -11.64
CA ASN A 50 16.08 10.68 -11.22
C ASN A 50 16.53 10.04 -9.89
N CYS A 51 16.46 10.84 -8.83
CA CYS A 51 16.83 10.39 -7.48
C CYS A 51 15.79 9.40 -6.97
N HIS A 52 16.19 8.41 -6.18
CA HIS A 52 15.27 7.41 -5.68
C HIS A 52 15.62 6.94 -4.27
N ALA A 53 14.64 6.35 -3.61
CA ALA A 53 14.80 5.63 -2.36
C ALA A 53 13.76 4.53 -2.27
N TYR A 54 14.09 3.41 -1.60
CA TYR A 54 13.12 2.36 -1.33
C TYR A 54 13.42 1.62 -0.04
N ILE A 55 12.36 1.04 0.54
CA ILE A 55 12.40 0.07 1.64
C ILE A 55 11.55 -1.13 1.20
N ILE A 56 12.15 -2.32 1.19
CA ILE A 56 11.52 -3.56 0.71
C ILE A 56 11.63 -4.64 1.79
N GLY A 57 10.62 -5.50 1.87
CA GLY A 57 10.47 -6.54 2.88
C GLY A 57 9.76 -6.03 4.13
N GLU A 58 9.05 -6.92 4.84
CA GLU A 58 8.37 -6.55 6.09
C GLU A 58 9.36 -6.14 7.19
N ASP A 59 10.54 -6.76 7.22
CA ASP A 59 11.63 -6.44 8.15
C ASP A 59 12.25 -5.05 7.89
N GLY A 60 12.04 -4.49 6.70
CA GLY A 60 12.59 -3.21 6.26
C GLY A 60 14.11 -3.19 6.17
N LEU A 61 14.79 -4.33 6.09
CA LEU A 61 16.25 -4.42 6.04
C LEU A 61 16.82 -4.05 4.67
N THR A 62 16.05 -4.32 3.61
CA THR A 62 16.45 -3.96 2.24
C THR A 62 16.13 -2.50 1.98
N GLN A 63 17.15 -1.65 2.10
CA GLN A 63 17.05 -0.20 1.91
C GLN A 63 18.11 0.29 0.92
N ARG A 64 17.69 1.13 -0.02
CA ARG A 64 18.59 1.84 -0.93
C ARG A 64 18.14 3.26 -1.17
N TYR A 65 19.09 4.09 -1.60
CA TYR A 65 18.86 5.43 -2.09
C TYR A 65 19.92 5.82 -3.12
N SER A 66 19.61 6.81 -3.95
CA SER A 66 20.54 7.43 -4.88
C SER A 66 20.25 8.90 -5.04
N ASP A 67 21.30 9.72 -5.02
CA ASP A 67 21.23 11.15 -5.34
C ASP A 67 21.25 11.40 -6.87
N ASP A 68 21.51 10.39 -7.71
CA ASP A 68 21.56 10.48 -9.19
C ASP A 68 22.27 11.73 -9.76
N GLY A 69 23.40 12.13 -9.14
CA GLY A 69 24.19 13.28 -9.57
C GLY A 69 23.83 14.61 -8.91
N GLU A 70 22.79 14.66 -8.07
CA GLU A 70 22.62 15.77 -7.12
C GLU A 70 23.80 15.84 -6.13
N PRO A 71 24.03 16.99 -5.47
CA PRO A 71 25.00 17.07 -4.39
C PRO A 71 24.74 15.98 -3.34
N SER A 72 25.82 15.32 -2.92
CA SER A 72 25.74 14.15 -2.03
C SER A 72 24.91 14.44 -0.77
N GLY A 73 23.97 13.55 -0.50
CA GLY A 73 23.09 13.61 0.67
C GLY A 73 21.97 14.64 0.59
N THR A 74 21.73 15.28 -0.57
CA THR A 74 20.69 16.30 -0.71
C THR A 74 19.38 15.79 -1.31
N ALA A 75 19.35 14.55 -1.83
CA ALA A 75 18.15 13.97 -2.43
C ALA A 75 17.81 12.58 -1.85
N GLY A 76 18.60 11.56 -2.14
CA GLY A 76 18.30 10.17 -1.81
C GLY A 76 18.19 9.92 -0.29
N ILE A 77 19.10 10.47 0.51
CA ILE A 77 19.03 10.34 1.99
C ILE A 77 17.74 10.99 2.53
N PRO A 78 17.42 12.27 2.25
CA PRO A 78 16.14 12.87 2.65
C PRO A 78 14.90 12.06 2.26
N MET A 79 14.89 11.49 1.05
CA MET A 79 13.78 10.65 0.59
C MET A 79 13.64 9.37 1.42
N LEU A 80 14.75 8.67 1.69
CA LEU A 80 14.75 7.46 2.50
C LEU A 80 14.33 7.75 3.96
N GLU A 81 14.76 8.88 4.52
CA GLU A 81 14.40 9.26 5.89
C GLU A 81 12.90 9.55 6.05
N VAL A 82 12.20 10.02 4.99
CA VAL A 82 10.74 10.12 4.99
C VAL A 82 10.11 8.73 5.13
N LEU A 83 10.54 7.77 4.30
CA LEU A 83 10.01 6.40 4.35
C LEU A 83 10.24 5.76 5.72
N LYS A 84 11.44 5.91 6.30
CA LYS A 84 11.76 5.39 7.63
C LYS A 84 10.92 6.03 8.73
N LYS A 85 10.80 7.36 8.73
CA LYS A 85 10.05 8.09 9.75
C LYS A 85 8.57 7.70 9.76
N GLU A 86 8.01 7.41 8.59
CA GLU A 86 6.62 6.95 8.44
C GLU A 86 6.45 5.43 8.60
N ASP A 87 7.57 4.70 8.78
CA ASP A 87 7.64 3.24 8.89
C ASP A 87 7.09 2.49 7.66
N MET A 88 7.33 3.05 6.48
CA MET A 88 6.87 2.49 5.21
C MET A 88 7.67 1.26 4.81
N ARG A 89 7.00 0.28 4.20
CA ARG A 89 7.57 -0.97 3.68
C ARG A 89 7.02 -1.27 2.29
N ASN A 90 7.81 -1.99 1.49
CA ASN A 90 7.46 -2.36 0.12
C ASN A 90 7.10 -1.14 -0.73
N VAL A 91 7.87 -0.05 -0.58
CA VAL A 91 7.66 1.21 -1.30
C VAL A 91 8.94 1.65 -1.98
N LEU A 92 8.82 1.98 -3.26
CA LEU A 92 9.80 2.70 -4.06
C LEU A 92 9.30 4.11 -4.33
N VAL A 93 10.12 5.11 -4.05
CA VAL A 93 9.89 6.49 -4.46
C VAL A 93 10.97 6.98 -5.40
N ILE A 94 10.56 7.69 -6.45
CA ILE A 94 11.45 8.28 -7.45
C ILE A 94 11.05 9.74 -7.61
N ILE A 95 12.02 10.65 -7.46
CA ILE A 95 11.81 12.06 -7.76
C ILE A 95 12.60 12.39 -9.02
N THR A 96 11.88 12.62 -10.11
CA THR A 96 12.41 13.13 -11.36
C THR A 96 12.46 14.65 -11.31
N ARG A 97 13.65 15.22 -11.49
CA ARG A 97 13.86 16.66 -11.45
C ARG A 97 14.20 17.21 -12.83
N TYR A 98 13.52 18.30 -13.20
CA TYR A 98 13.90 19.18 -14.31
C TYR A 98 14.44 20.50 -13.74
N PHE A 99 15.68 20.87 -14.11
CA PHE A 99 16.30 22.10 -13.62
C PHE A 99 15.69 23.36 -14.23
N GLY A 100 15.25 24.29 -13.37
CA GLY A 100 14.58 25.54 -13.77
C GLY A 100 15.47 26.75 -14.00
N GLY A 101 16.79 26.57 -14.06
CA GLY A 101 17.75 27.67 -14.23
C GLY A 101 18.15 28.40 -12.94
N THR A 102 17.46 28.17 -11.81
CA THR A 102 17.80 28.78 -10.51
C THR A 102 18.24 27.73 -9.49
N LYS A 103 19.43 27.90 -8.91
CA LYS A 103 19.95 27.00 -7.87
C LYS A 103 19.13 27.11 -6.58
N LEU A 104 18.81 25.97 -5.98
CA LEU A 104 18.06 25.88 -4.72
C LEU A 104 18.97 25.93 -3.47
N GLY A 105 20.25 25.57 -3.63
CA GLY A 105 21.17 25.31 -2.52
C GLY A 105 20.84 23.99 -1.81
N ALA A 106 21.76 23.47 -1.00
CA ALA A 106 21.63 22.16 -0.37
C ALA A 106 20.34 22.02 0.46
N GLY A 107 20.07 22.97 1.37
CA GLY A 107 18.84 22.97 2.17
C GLY A 107 17.55 23.23 1.38
N GLY A 108 17.64 23.79 0.17
CA GLY A 108 16.51 23.90 -0.74
C GLY A 108 16.20 22.58 -1.44
N LEU A 109 17.23 21.84 -1.86
CA LEU A 109 17.09 20.51 -2.46
C LEU A 109 16.52 19.52 -1.46
N VAL A 110 17.08 19.45 -0.26
CA VAL A 110 16.59 18.56 0.81
C VAL A 110 15.08 18.75 1.02
N ARG A 111 14.63 19.99 1.12
CA ARG A 111 13.19 20.30 1.28
C ARG A 111 12.37 19.89 0.07
N ALA A 112 12.84 20.18 -1.14
CA ALA A 112 12.13 19.84 -2.37
C ALA A 112 11.94 18.31 -2.53
N TYR A 113 13.00 17.52 -2.29
CA TYR A 113 12.94 16.06 -2.38
C TYR A 113 12.04 15.46 -1.30
N THR A 114 12.15 15.94 -0.05
CA THR A 114 11.24 15.53 1.04
C THR A 114 9.78 15.84 0.70
N GLU A 115 9.49 17.06 0.25
CA GLU A 115 8.12 17.47 -0.11
C GLU A 115 7.56 16.65 -1.28
N GLY A 116 8.38 16.38 -2.31
CA GLY A 116 7.99 15.55 -3.45
C GLY A 116 7.60 14.12 -3.02
N VAL A 117 8.36 13.53 -2.10
CA VAL A 117 8.03 12.19 -1.56
C VAL A 117 6.72 12.22 -0.79
N VAL A 118 6.56 13.17 0.13
CA VAL A 118 5.33 13.28 0.94
C VAL A 118 4.11 13.44 0.04
N LYS A 119 4.18 14.29 -0.98
CA LYS A 119 3.08 14.49 -1.95
C LYS A 119 2.77 13.24 -2.76
N ALA A 120 3.79 12.51 -3.20
CA ALA A 120 3.59 11.24 -3.90
C ALA A 120 2.94 10.19 -3.01
N LEU A 121 3.35 10.08 -1.74
CA LEU A 121 2.76 9.16 -0.76
C LEU A 121 1.33 9.54 -0.36
N ASP A 122 1.01 10.84 -0.29
CA ASP A 122 -0.34 11.33 -0.05
C ASP A 122 -1.28 10.88 -1.18
N GLU A 123 -0.88 11.08 -2.43
CA GLU A 123 -1.67 10.65 -3.59
C GLU A 123 -1.77 9.12 -3.71
N ALA A 124 -0.70 8.41 -3.32
CA ALA A 124 -0.66 6.94 -3.28
C ALA A 124 -1.61 6.32 -2.25
N LYS A 125 -2.08 7.14 -1.28
CA LYS A 125 -2.87 6.76 -0.11
C LYS A 125 -2.15 5.70 0.74
N ARG A 126 -1.72 6.11 1.93
CA ARG A 126 -1.13 5.18 2.91
C ARG A 126 -2.17 4.18 3.41
N CYS A 127 -1.76 2.93 3.55
CA CYS A 127 -2.58 1.86 4.07
C CYS A 127 -1.74 0.90 4.92
N ILE A 128 -2.40 -0.01 5.63
CA ILE A 128 -1.76 -1.13 6.32
C ILE A 128 -2.09 -2.40 5.56
N ARG A 129 -1.08 -3.14 5.12
CA ARG A 129 -1.27 -4.49 4.59
C ARG A 129 -1.10 -5.52 5.71
N LYS A 130 -2.04 -6.46 5.78
CA LYS A 130 -2.00 -7.57 6.72
C LYS A 130 -2.68 -8.81 6.12
N ASN A 131 -2.41 -9.95 6.73
CA ASN A 131 -2.98 -11.22 6.31
C ASN A 131 -4.42 -11.36 6.82
N PHE A 132 -5.24 -11.94 5.96
CA PHE A 132 -6.60 -12.38 6.24
C PHE A 132 -6.70 -13.83 5.80
N THR A 133 -7.51 -14.61 6.51
CA THR A 133 -7.92 -15.91 6.06
C THR A 133 -9.22 -15.76 5.28
N ARG A 134 -9.21 -16.16 4.02
CA ARG A 134 -10.44 -16.29 3.25
C ARG A 134 -11.17 -17.52 3.73
N THR A 135 -12.33 -17.32 4.33
CA THR A 135 -13.11 -18.38 4.97
C THR A 135 -14.48 -18.46 4.30
N LYS A 136 -14.84 -19.67 3.91
CA LYS A 136 -16.20 -20.01 3.50
C LYS A 136 -17.01 -20.37 4.74
N VAL A 137 -18.21 -19.80 4.86
CA VAL A 137 -19.18 -20.06 5.92
C VAL A 137 -20.39 -20.77 5.29
N ILE A 138 -20.70 -21.97 5.76
CA ILE A 138 -21.69 -22.88 5.18
C ILE A 138 -22.83 -23.07 6.19
N TYR A 139 -24.08 -22.82 5.80
CA TYR A 139 -25.22 -22.84 6.71
C TYR A 139 -26.56 -23.11 6.00
N ASP A 140 -27.60 -23.45 6.77
CA ASP A 140 -28.94 -23.67 6.23
C ASP A 140 -29.62 -22.36 5.81
N TYR A 141 -30.44 -22.42 4.74
CA TYR A 141 -31.18 -21.27 4.17
C TYR A 141 -31.98 -20.46 5.20
N THR A 142 -32.46 -21.10 6.28
CA THR A 142 -33.16 -20.44 7.40
C THR A 142 -32.35 -19.29 8.03
N PHE A 143 -31.01 -19.38 8.05
CA PHE A 143 -30.15 -18.38 8.66
C PHE A 143 -29.68 -17.29 7.69
N HIS A 144 -29.95 -17.45 6.39
CA HIS A 144 -29.33 -16.64 5.35
C HIS A 144 -29.54 -15.13 5.53
N GLY A 145 -30.80 -14.70 5.68
CA GLY A 145 -31.11 -13.29 5.88
C GLY A 145 -30.46 -12.69 7.14
N ALA A 146 -30.37 -13.49 8.22
CA ALA A 146 -29.76 -13.06 9.47
C ALA A 146 -28.22 -12.95 9.36
N ILE A 147 -27.58 -13.90 8.68
CA ILE A 147 -26.14 -13.90 8.44
C ILE A 147 -25.73 -12.74 7.54
N VAL A 148 -26.41 -12.52 6.41
CA VAL A 148 -26.11 -11.38 5.51
C VAL A 148 -26.28 -10.06 6.26
N ASN A 149 -27.32 -9.93 7.09
CA ASN A 149 -27.53 -8.73 7.89
C ASN A 149 -26.42 -8.51 8.92
N LEU A 150 -26.01 -9.56 9.63
CA LEU A 150 -24.89 -9.50 10.57
C LEU A 150 -23.61 -9.08 9.88
N LEU A 151 -23.24 -9.73 8.76
CA LEU A 151 -22.03 -9.41 8.02
C LEU A 151 -22.02 -7.95 7.56
N ALA A 152 -23.15 -7.44 7.04
CA ALA A 152 -23.27 -6.05 6.63
C ALA A 152 -23.12 -5.07 7.81
N ASN A 153 -23.72 -5.37 8.97
CA ASN A 153 -23.62 -4.53 10.17
C ASN A 153 -22.20 -4.50 10.75
N GLU A 154 -21.45 -5.57 10.55
CA GLU A 154 -20.07 -5.72 10.99
C GLU A 154 -19.06 -5.29 9.91
N ASP A 155 -19.51 -4.61 8.86
CA ASP A 155 -18.69 -4.12 7.72
C ASP A 155 -17.94 -5.24 6.95
N TYR A 156 -18.42 -6.49 7.00
CA TYR A 156 -17.90 -7.59 6.19
C TYR A 156 -18.50 -7.57 4.78
N LYS A 157 -17.64 -7.69 3.78
CA LYS A 157 -18.04 -7.88 2.39
C LYS A 157 -18.17 -9.38 2.09
N ILE A 158 -19.29 -9.77 1.50
CA ILE A 158 -19.44 -11.10 0.89
C ILE A 158 -18.70 -11.08 -0.45
N ILE A 159 -17.69 -11.93 -0.57
CA ILE A 159 -16.79 -12.03 -1.74
C ILE A 159 -17.44 -12.90 -2.81
N GLU A 160 -18.06 -13.98 -2.36
CA GLU A 160 -18.73 -14.97 -3.19
C GLU A 160 -19.90 -15.54 -2.40
N GLU A 161 -20.95 -15.91 -3.11
CA GLU A 161 -22.15 -16.51 -2.55
C GLU A 161 -22.65 -17.62 -3.48
N ASN A 162 -22.83 -18.82 -2.92
CA ASN A 162 -23.25 -20.00 -3.65
C ASN A 162 -24.47 -20.64 -2.98
N TYR A 163 -25.40 -21.12 -3.81
CA TYR A 163 -26.62 -21.79 -3.38
C TYR A 163 -26.62 -23.24 -3.84
N THR A 164 -26.44 -24.16 -2.89
CA THR A 164 -26.43 -25.60 -3.10
C THR A 164 -27.55 -26.24 -2.28
N ASP A 165 -27.33 -27.43 -1.70
CA ASP A 165 -28.17 -27.96 -0.63
C ASP A 165 -28.09 -27.11 0.66
N LYS A 166 -27.00 -26.35 0.84
CA LYS A 166 -26.83 -25.30 1.85
C LYS A 166 -26.49 -23.96 1.17
N VAL A 167 -26.42 -22.88 1.95
CA VAL A 167 -25.87 -21.59 1.49
C VAL A 167 -24.41 -21.51 1.90
N GLU A 168 -23.57 -21.07 0.97
CA GLU A 168 -22.15 -20.82 1.22
C GLU A 168 -21.85 -19.34 0.95
N VAL A 169 -21.25 -18.65 1.92
CA VAL A 169 -20.73 -17.28 1.72
C VAL A 169 -19.25 -17.24 2.03
N THR A 170 -18.49 -16.54 1.20
CA THR A 170 -17.04 -16.37 1.38
C THR A 170 -16.74 -14.97 1.90
N ILE A 171 -15.99 -14.88 2.99
CA ILE A 171 -15.58 -13.62 3.64
C ILE A 171 -14.09 -13.67 4.00
N ASP A 172 -13.45 -12.51 4.16
CA ASP A 172 -12.06 -12.42 4.63
C ASP A 172 -12.04 -12.09 6.13
N ILE A 173 -11.45 -12.96 6.94
CA ILE A 173 -11.39 -12.83 8.40
C ILE A 173 -9.95 -12.49 8.82
N GLY A 174 -9.77 -11.41 9.57
CA GLY A 174 -8.47 -11.03 10.12
C GLY A 174 -8.13 -11.79 11.40
N ASP A 175 -7.14 -11.30 12.16
CA ASP A 175 -6.78 -11.88 13.47
C ASP A 175 -7.94 -11.84 14.48
N ASP A 176 -8.84 -10.85 14.35
CA ASP A 176 -10.06 -10.76 15.14
C ASP A 176 -11.11 -11.74 14.60
N LYS A 177 -11.38 -12.80 15.36
CA LYS A 177 -12.34 -13.85 15.04
C LYS A 177 -13.72 -13.64 15.69
N SER A 178 -13.99 -12.47 16.27
CA SER A 178 -15.26 -12.19 16.97
C SER A 178 -16.50 -12.37 16.08
N ILE A 179 -16.38 -12.22 14.76
CA ILE A 179 -17.47 -12.53 13.83
C ILE A 179 -17.92 -13.99 13.90
N LEU A 180 -17.00 -14.93 14.11
CA LEU A 180 -17.32 -16.36 14.21
C LEU A 180 -18.08 -16.67 15.50
N ASP A 181 -17.79 -15.95 16.59
CA ASP A 181 -18.53 -16.07 17.84
C ASP A 181 -19.96 -15.52 17.68
N LYS A 182 -20.12 -14.36 17.03
CA LYS A 182 -21.46 -13.80 16.72
C LYS A 182 -22.28 -14.74 15.82
N LEU A 183 -21.66 -15.35 14.82
CA LEU A 183 -22.29 -16.36 13.97
C LEU A 183 -22.72 -17.59 14.80
N ARG A 184 -21.85 -18.05 15.71
CA ARG A 184 -22.16 -19.19 16.59
C ARG A 184 -23.36 -18.92 17.48
N ASP A 185 -23.40 -17.74 18.11
CA ASP A 185 -24.51 -17.37 19.00
C ASP A 185 -25.84 -17.26 18.24
N MET A 186 -25.83 -16.60 17.08
CA MET A 186 -27.03 -16.38 16.27
C MET A 186 -27.59 -17.66 15.64
N THR A 187 -26.72 -18.60 15.25
CA THR A 187 -27.12 -19.85 14.60
C THR A 187 -27.25 -21.02 15.57
N SER A 188 -26.99 -20.81 16.87
CA SER A 188 -26.81 -21.90 17.84
C SER A 188 -25.80 -22.95 17.35
N ALA A 189 -24.70 -22.47 16.77
CA ALA A 189 -23.64 -23.26 16.13
C ALA A 189 -24.06 -24.11 14.90
N ASN A 190 -25.20 -23.82 14.27
CA ASN A 190 -25.61 -24.48 13.02
C ASN A 190 -24.98 -23.82 11.79
N PHE A 191 -23.65 -23.86 11.73
CA PHE A 191 -22.86 -23.48 10.56
C PHE A 191 -21.51 -24.21 10.58
N GLU A 192 -20.89 -24.33 9.41
CA GLU A 192 -19.55 -24.88 9.23
C GLU A 192 -18.66 -23.82 8.60
N THR A 193 -17.34 -23.93 8.81
CA THR A 193 -16.35 -23.04 8.19
C THR A 193 -15.26 -23.83 7.49
N GLU A 194 -14.85 -23.37 6.33
CA GLU A 194 -13.73 -23.90 5.55
C GLU A 194 -12.76 -22.75 5.23
N ASP A 195 -11.52 -22.84 5.73
CA ASP A 195 -10.47 -21.89 5.39
C ASP A 195 -9.89 -22.24 4.01
N LEU A 196 -9.96 -21.31 3.06
CA LEU A 196 -9.58 -21.52 1.67
C LEU A 196 -8.11 -21.15 1.42
N GLU A 197 -7.73 -19.93 1.80
CA GLU A 197 -6.38 -19.40 1.59
C GLU A 197 -6.06 -18.26 2.56
N VAL A 198 -4.76 -17.95 2.71
CA VAL A 198 -4.29 -16.74 3.38
C VAL A 198 -3.93 -15.71 2.33
N ILE A 199 -4.54 -14.53 2.45
CA ILE A 199 -4.46 -13.46 1.47
C ILE A 199 -4.03 -12.17 2.19
N GLU A 200 -3.13 -11.41 1.57
CA GLU A 200 -2.73 -10.11 2.09
C GLU A 200 -3.58 -9.00 1.47
N LEU A 201 -4.29 -8.25 2.30
CA LEU A 201 -5.16 -7.15 1.87
C LEU A 201 -4.77 -5.82 2.51
N PRO A 202 -4.92 -4.70 1.76
CA PRO A 202 -4.74 -3.37 2.32
C PRO A 202 -5.95 -2.98 3.17
N THR A 203 -5.66 -2.23 4.23
CA THR A 203 -6.67 -1.67 5.14
C THR A 203 -6.43 -0.18 5.37
N ILE A 204 -7.51 0.58 5.47
CA ILE A 204 -7.52 2.00 5.87
C ILE A 204 -8.54 2.14 7.00
N ASP A 205 -8.10 2.72 8.12
CA ASP A 205 -8.93 2.89 9.33
C ASP A 205 -9.59 1.58 9.80
N GLY A 206 -8.88 0.45 9.65
CA GLY A 206 -9.36 -0.88 10.03
C GLY A 206 -10.24 -1.58 8.99
N LYS A 207 -10.69 -0.89 7.94
CA LYS A 207 -11.53 -1.45 6.87
C LYS A 207 -10.69 -2.00 5.73
N ILE A 208 -11.07 -3.17 5.22
CA ILE A 208 -10.46 -3.78 4.02
C ILE A 208 -10.78 -2.92 2.81
N ILE A 209 -9.77 -2.64 2.00
CA ILE A 209 -9.93 -2.03 0.68
C ILE A 209 -9.78 -3.14 -0.37
N TYR A 210 -10.90 -3.48 -1.01
CA TYR A 210 -10.97 -4.46 -2.09
C TYR A 210 -10.58 -3.87 -3.44
#